data_AF-A0A166T9U2-F1
#
_entry.id   AF-A0A166T9U2-F1
#
_cell.length_a   1.000
_cell.length_b   1.000
_cell.length_c   1.000
_cell.angle_alpha   90.00
_cell.angle_beta   90.00
_cell.angle_gamma   90.00
#
_symmetry.space_group_name_H-M   'P 1'
#
loop_
_entity.id
_entity.type
_entity.pdbx_description
1 polymer ?
#
loop_
_entity_poly.entity_id
_entity_poly.type
_entity_poly.pdbx_seq_one_letter_code
_entity_poly.pdbx_strand_id
1 'polypeptide(L)'
;MESLIASSDFVANGTTVRNGTTLYRYEANGSTTFSGADRLSATVLVDETGLIHDVSGTIHTDGKRPATVDFDYGFSLVSNPPTKPEWVDGVPRLTVRTNASEFTLAHEGGERIPAGTNVSLTLINDSATAIGTVRLPKSLGRGDIAHLTISDIEDTDHLHYKAVGNITVNHPATTEPGINHTHWTLSLGYETKHWKADLWVNPEGRNHDSTNDTKATTTTTAA
;
A
#
# COMPACT_ATOMS: atom_id res chain seq x y z
N MET A 1 -9.48 -31.33 5.58
CA MET A 1 -8.19 -31.68 6.21
C MET A 1 -8.12 -30.86 7.49
N GLU A 2 -8.18 -31.51 8.66
CA GLU A 2 -8.11 -30.82 9.95
C GLU A 2 -6.68 -30.34 10.19
N SER A 3 -6.52 -29.06 10.54
CA SER A 3 -5.23 -28.50 10.92
C SER A 3 -5.07 -28.58 12.43
N LEU A 4 -3.90 -29.00 12.90
CA LEU A 4 -3.57 -29.09 14.33
C LEU A 4 -3.64 -27.72 15.04
N ILE A 5 -3.40 -26.63 14.31
CA ILE A 5 -3.52 -25.27 14.86
C ILE A 5 -4.99 -24.86 14.99
N ALA A 6 -5.88 -25.41 14.17
CA ALA A 6 -7.31 -25.10 14.20
C ALA A 6 -8.10 -26.01 15.16
N SER A 7 -7.45 -27.01 15.77
CA SER A 7 -8.11 -28.02 16.59
C SER A 7 -8.06 -27.71 18.09
N SER A 8 -7.52 -26.59 18.52
CA SER A 8 -7.45 -26.18 19.93
C SER A 8 -7.47 -24.66 20.05
N ASP A 9 -7.91 -24.14 21.19
CA ASP A 9 -7.76 -22.71 21.47
C ASP A 9 -6.36 -22.44 22.02
N PHE A 10 -5.79 -21.35 21.54
CA PHE A 10 -4.46 -20.90 21.91
C PHE A 10 -4.54 -19.61 22.72
N VAL A 11 -3.88 -19.59 23.88
CA VAL A 11 -3.83 -18.43 24.78
C VAL A 11 -2.45 -17.80 24.69
N ALA A 12 -2.42 -16.47 24.58
CA ALA A 12 -1.17 -15.72 24.57
C ALA A 12 -0.39 -15.95 25.87
N ASN A 13 0.87 -16.38 25.75
CA ASN A 13 1.80 -16.62 26.86
C ASN A 13 3.12 -15.87 26.66
N GLY A 14 3.03 -14.55 26.52
CA GLY A 14 4.17 -13.65 26.46
C GLY A 14 4.88 -13.62 25.11
N THR A 15 6.14 -13.17 25.12
CA THR A 15 6.97 -13.01 23.92
C THR A 15 8.36 -13.58 24.12
N THR A 16 9.05 -13.88 23.03
CA THR A 16 10.45 -14.31 22.99
C THR A 16 11.15 -13.66 21.81
N VAL A 17 12.48 -13.50 21.86
CA VAL A 17 13.26 -13.01 20.72
C VAL A 17 14.09 -14.15 20.14
N ARG A 18 14.04 -14.35 18.82
CA ARG A 18 14.89 -15.30 18.08
C ARG A 18 15.45 -14.63 16.83
N ASN A 19 16.77 -14.71 16.63
CA ASN A 19 17.47 -14.11 15.48
C ASN A 19 17.14 -12.62 15.24
N GLY A 20 16.89 -11.86 16.32
CA GLY A 20 16.52 -10.44 16.24
C GLY A 20 15.03 -10.16 16.00
N THR A 21 14.21 -11.18 15.79
CA THR A 21 12.75 -11.05 15.61
C THR A 21 12.02 -11.31 16.92
N THR A 22 11.10 -10.41 17.29
CA THR A 22 10.17 -10.62 18.41
C THR A 22 9.05 -11.55 17.97
N LEU A 23 8.84 -12.61 18.74
CA LEU A 23 7.80 -13.62 18.51
C LEU A 23 6.85 -13.64 19.70
N TYR A 24 5.56 -13.63 19.42
CA TYR A 24 4.47 -13.82 20.37
C TYR A 24 4.24 -15.32 20.56
N ARG A 25 4.30 -15.75 21.82
CA ARG A 25 4.10 -17.14 22.20
C ARG A 25 2.63 -17.36 22.50
N TYR A 26 2.08 -18.46 21.98
CA TYR A 26 0.74 -18.92 22.31
C TYR A 26 0.78 -20.39 22.71
N GLU A 27 -0.04 -20.77 23.69
CA GLU A 27 -0.10 -22.14 24.21
C GLU A 27 -1.50 -22.72 24.09
N ALA A 28 -1.58 -23.98 23.67
CA ALA A 28 -2.84 -24.71 23.57
C ALA A 28 -3.45 -24.90 24.97
N ASN A 29 -4.77 -24.73 25.07
CA ASN A 29 -5.52 -24.85 26.32
C ASN A 29 -5.69 -26.30 26.84
N GLY A 30 -5.06 -27.28 26.19
CA GLY A 30 -5.08 -28.68 26.57
C GLY A 30 -6.15 -29.51 25.85
N SER A 31 -7.35 -28.97 25.64
CA SER A 31 -8.42 -29.69 24.93
C SER A 31 -8.24 -29.59 23.41
N THR A 32 -8.63 -30.64 22.69
CA THR A 32 -8.57 -30.61 21.22
C THR A 32 -9.76 -31.29 20.56
N THR A 33 -10.15 -30.79 19.40
CA THR A 33 -11.11 -31.40 18.48
C THR A 33 -10.43 -32.26 17.40
N PHE A 34 -9.11 -32.44 17.49
CA PHE A 34 -8.34 -33.23 16.52
C PHE A 34 -8.75 -34.70 16.60
N SER A 35 -9.19 -35.26 15.48
CA SER A 35 -9.67 -36.64 15.45
C SER A 35 -8.61 -37.64 15.94
N GLY A 36 -8.98 -38.49 16.90
CA GLY A 36 -8.09 -39.49 17.51
C GLY A 36 -7.18 -38.95 18.62
N ALA A 37 -7.43 -37.73 19.09
CA ALA A 37 -6.72 -37.13 20.21
C ALA A 37 -7.70 -36.64 21.29
N ASP A 38 -7.38 -36.89 22.55
CA ASP A 38 -8.12 -36.36 23.71
C ASP A 38 -7.44 -35.13 24.32
N ARG A 39 -6.14 -34.94 24.04
CA ARG A 39 -5.37 -33.81 24.58
C ARG A 39 -4.29 -33.33 23.60
N LEU A 40 -4.14 -32.01 23.51
CA LEU A 40 -3.06 -31.34 22.79
C LEU A 40 -2.34 -30.38 23.74
N SER A 41 -1.03 -30.51 23.86
CA SER A 41 -0.19 -29.48 24.45
C SER A 41 0.72 -28.96 23.34
N ALA A 42 0.61 -27.68 22.98
CA ALA A 42 1.38 -27.12 21.89
C ALA A 42 1.75 -25.67 22.20
N THR A 43 2.92 -25.26 21.72
CA THR A 43 3.40 -23.89 21.71
C THR A 43 3.53 -23.43 20.26
N VAL A 44 2.92 -22.28 19.94
CA VAL A 44 3.03 -21.61 18.65
C VAL A 44 3.78 -20.30 18.84
N LEU A 45 4.78 -20.05 18.00
CA LEU A 45 5.47 -18.77 17.94
C LEU A 45 5.07 -18.03 16.67
N VAL A 46 4.52 -16.82 16.84
CA VAL A 46 3.97 -15.98 15.77
C VAL A 46 4.69 -14.63 15.76
N ASP A 47 4.99 -14.06 14.61
CA ASP A 47 5.49 -12.68 14.56
C ASP A 47 4.36 -11.63 14.56
N GLU A 48 4.73 -10.35 14.52
CA GLU A 48 3.77 -9.24 14.50
C GLU A 48 2.86 -9.21 13.26
N THR A 49 3.24 -9.89 12.18
CA THR A 49 2.46 -9.98 10.94
C THR A 49 1.45 -11.11 10.96
N GLY A 50 1.47 -11.95 12.00
CA GLY A 50 0.62 -13.14 12.11
C GLY A 50 1.22 -14.40 11.48
N LEU A 51 2.50 -14.36 11.06
CA LEU A 51 3.17 -15.52 10.48
C LEU A 51 3.67 -16.48 11.57
N ILE A 52 3.43 -17.78 11.40
CA ILE A 52 3.88 -18.82 12.33
C ILE A 52 5.33 -19.22 12.00
N HIS A 53 6.23 -19.04 12.96
CA HIS A 53 7.65 -19.40 12.85
C HIS A 53 7.95 -20.80 13.37
N ASP A 54 7.23 -21.24 14.41
CA ASP A 54 7.48 -22.49 15.11
C ASP A 54 6.16 -23.02 15.70
N VAL A 55 5.94 -24.33 15.58
CA VAL A 55 4.89 -25.06 16.28
C VAL A 55 5.51 -26.33 16.85
N SER A 56 5.50 -26.47 18.17
CA SER A 56 6.03 -27.65 18.85
C SER A 56 5.07 -28.11 19.93
N GLY A 57 5.03 -29.42 20.21
CA GLY A 57 4.09 -29.94 21.19
C GLY A 57 3.98 -31.44 21.24
N THR A 58 2.98 -31.90 21.98
CA THR A 58 2.66 -33.30 22.21
C THR A 58 1.17 -33.53 21.98
N ILE A 59 0.82 -34.57 21.23
CA ILE A 59 -0.54 -35.06 21.06
C ILE A 59 -0.71 -36.29 21.95
N HIS A 60 -1.74 -36.32 22.78
CA HIS A 60 -2.19 -37.54 23.46
C HIS A 60 -3.32 -38.16 22.64
N THR A 61 -3.15 -39.42 22.24
CA THR A 61 -4.14 -40.12 21.42
C THR A 61 -5.12 -40.89 22.29
N ASP A 62 -6.39 -40.93 21.88
CA ASP A 62 -7.41 -41.74 22.56
C ASP A 62 -7.40 -43.20 22.06
N GLY A 63 -8.23 -44.06 22.69
CA GLY A 63 -8.44 -45.44 22.25
C GLY A 63 -7.74 -46.53 23.09
N LYS A 64 -7.68 -47.76 22.55
CA LYS A 64 -7.26 -48.96 23.32
C LYS A 64 -5.78 -48.98 23.69
N ARG A 65 -4.96 -48.14 23.05
CA ARG A 65 -3.52 -47.99 23.30
C ARG A 65 -3.15 -46.51 23.17
N PRO A 66 -3.40 -45.69 24.20
CA PRO A 66 -3.04 -44.29 24.16
C PRO A 66 -1.52 -44.14 24.02
N ALA A 67 -1.10 -43.17 23.22
CA ALA A 67 0.29 -42.82 22.99
C ALA A 67 0.46 -41.30 23.12
N THR A 68 1.70 -40.89 23.40
CA THR A 68 2.09 -39.48 23.32
C THR A 68 3.03 -39.34 22.14
N VAL A 69 2.72 -38.44 21.23
CA VAL A 69 3.51 -38.17 20.02
C VAL A 69 3.99 -36.73 20.08
N ASP A 70 5.31 -36.56 20.07
CA ASP A 70 5.94 -35.26 19.98
C ASP A 70 6.01 -34.82 18.51
N PHE A 71 5.79 -33.55 18.26
CA PHE A 71 5.95 -32.94 16.95
C PHE A 71 6.67 -31.60 17.07
N ASP A 72 7.40 -31.25 16.01
CA ASP A 72 8.11 -29.99 15.87
C ASP A 72 8.03 -29.57 14.39
N TYR A 73 7.61 -28.33 14.16
CA TYR A 73 7.57 -27.69 12.85
C TYR A 73 8.22 -26.32 12.96
N GLY A 74 9.40 -26.18 12.36
CA GLY A 74 10.06 -24.89 12.18
C GLY A 74 9.89 -24.37 10.76
N PHE A 75 9.37 -23.16 10.62
CA PHE A 75 9.52 -22.40 9.39
C PHE A 75 10.91 -21.75 9.38
N SER A 76 11.76 -22.19 8.46
CA SER A 76 12.99 -21.47 8.13
C SER A 76 12.79 -20.70 6.83
N LEU A 77 12.96 -19.38 6.87
CA LEU A 77 13.04 -18.57 5.65
C LEU A 77 14.32 -18.98 4.89
N VAL A 78 14.19 -19.94 3.97
CA VAL A 78 15.31 -20.50 3.19
C VAL A 78 15.72 -19.62 2.01
N SER A 79 14.96 -18.56 1.73
CA SER A 79 15.31 -17.57 0.71
C SER A 79 15.59 -16.23 1.36
N ASN A 80 16.74 -15.65 1.04
CA ASN A 80 16.93 -14.21 1.24
C ASN A 80 15.81 -13.47 0.50
N PRO A 81 15.27 -12.37 1.06
CA PRO A 81 14.39 -11.50 0.29
C PRO A 81 15.10 -11.15 -1.03
N PRO A 82 14.36 -11.05 -2.14
CA PRO A 82 14.97 -10.72 -3.42
C PRO A 82 15.76 -9.43 -3.27
N THR A 83 16.97 -9.40 -3.83
CA THR A 83 17.79 -8.19 -3.87
C THR A 83 16.94 -7.06 -4.45
N LYS A 84 16.81 -5.97 -3.70
CA LYS A 84 16.10 -4.78 -4.15
C LYS A 84 16.64 -4.39 -5.53
N PRO A 85 15.79 -4.31 -6.57
CA PRO A 85 16.28 -3.93 -7.89
C PRO A 85 16.89 -2.53 -7.88
N GLU A 86 18.02 -2.35 -8.56
CA GLU A 86 18.75 -1.07 -8.59
C GLU A 86 17.90 0.09 -9.12
N TRP A 87 16.94 -0.21 -10.02
CA TRP A 87 16.05 0.80 -10.60
C TRP A 87 15.12 1.46 -9.57
N VAL A 88 14.85 0.83 -8.43
CA VAL A 88 13.87 1.33 -7.44
C VAL A 88 14.28 2.69 -6.85
N ASP A 89 15.57 2.98 -6.78
CA ASP A 89 16.05 4.30 -6.32
C ASP A 89 16.20 5.31 -7.46
N GLY A 90 16.17 4.85 -8.72
CA GLY A 90 16.14 5.70 -9.91
C GLY A 90 14.73 6.18 -10.29
N VAL A 91 13.69 5.74 -9.58
CA VAL A 91 12.30 6.13 -9.87
C VAL A 91 11.78 7.04 -8.75
N PRO A 92 11.20 8.21 -9.05
CA PRO A 92 10.53 9.04 -8.05
C PRO A 92 9.37 8.26 -7.42
N ARG A 93 9.35 8.22 -6.09
CA ARG A 93 8.26 7.65 -5.30
C ARG A 93 7.36 8.78 -4.84
N LEU A 94 6.14 8.81 -5.35
CA LEU A 94 5.18 9.87 -5.07
C LEU A 94 3.94 9.31 -4.37
N THR A 95 3.41 10.09 -3.43
CA THR A 95 2.06 9.90 -2.88
C THR A 95 1.19 11.03 -3.39
N VAL A 96 0.00 10.71 -3.90
CA VAL A 96 -0.99 11.72 -4.31
C VAL A 96 -2.13 11.75 -3.31
N ARG A 97 -2.55 12.95 -2.90
CA ARG A 97 -3.80 13.16 -2.15
C ARG A 97 -4.63 14.22 -2.85
N THR A 98 -5.94 14.12 -2.74
CA THR A 98 -6.90 15.06 -3.33
C THR A 98 -7.83 15.59 -2.24
N ASN A 99 -8.20 16.86 -2.35
CA ASN A 99 -9.34 17.44 -1.66
C ASN A 99 -10.26 18.10 -2.71
N ALA A 100 -11.29 18.84 -2.31
CA ALA A 100 -12.24 19.39 -3.27
C ALA A 100 -11.64 20.36 -4.31
N SER A 101 -10.53 21.05 -4.00
CA SER A 101 -9.99 22.16 -4.81
C SER A 101 -8.49 22.06 -5.10
N GLU A 102 -7.79 21.09 -4.50
CA GLU A 102 -6.36 20.90 -4.65
C GLU A 102 -5.97 19.42 -4.70
N PHE A 103 -4.95 19.13 -5.51
CA PHE A 103 -4.20 17.88 -5.50
C PHE A 103 -2.82 18.12 -4.90
N THR A 104 -2.38 17.24 -4.02
CA THR A 104 -1.04 17.30 -3.42
C THR A 104 -0.23 16.09 -3.85
N LEU A 105 0.99 16.33 -4.33
CA LEU A 105 1.97 15.30 -4.69
C LEU A 105 3.13 15.40 -3.70
N ALA A 106 3.24 14.44 -2.79
CA ALA A 106 4.35 14.33 -1.85
C ALA A 106 5.43 13.41 -2.40
N HIS A 107 6.69 13.83 -2.36
CA HIS A 107 7.83 13.02 -2.80
C HIS A 107 8.45 12.26 -1.63
N GLU A 108 8.30 10.95 -1.63
CA GLU A 108 8.68 10.05 -0.53
C GLU A 108 10.12 9.51 -0.68
N GLY A 109 10.68 9.55 -1.89
CA GLY A 109 12.06 9.16 -2.18
C GLY A 109 12.31 8.78 -3.63
N GLY A 110 13.49 8.22 -3.91
CA GLY A 110 13.94 7.96 -5.28
C GLY A 110 14.46 9.21 -5.99
N GLU A 111 14.44 9.20 -7.32
CA GLU A 111 15.01 10.28 -8.13
C GLU A 111 14.22 11.60 -7.98
N ARG A 112 14.94 12.72 -7.98
CA ARG A 112 14.36 14.06 -7.95
C ARG A 112 13.68 14.40 -9.28
N ILE A 113 12.49 14.98 -9.23
CA ILE A 113 11.83 15.53 -10.42
C ILE A 113 12.38 16.95 -10.65
N PRO A 114 12.97 17.25 -11.83
CA PRO A 114 13.60 18.53 -12.06
C PRO A 114 12.57 19.66 -12.17
N ALA A 115 13.02 20.89 -11.87
CA ALA A 115 12.24 22.09 -12.17
C ALA A 115 12.00 22.18 -13.69
N GLY A 116 10.85 22.70 -14.08
CA GLY A 116 10.48 22.84 -15.48
C GLY A 116 9.90 21.58 -16.12
N THR A 117 9.76 20.46 -15.40
CA THR A 117 9.04 19.28 -15.87
C THR A 117 7.57 19.61 -16.10
N ASN A 118 7.03 19.14 -17.22
CA ASN A 118 5.62 19.22 -17.54
C ASN A 118 4.87 18.12 -16.79
N VAL A 119 3.86 18.51 -16.04
CA VAL A 119 2.89 17.61 -15.40
C VAL A 119 1.61 17.71 -16.21
N SER A 120 1.34 16.66 -16.97
CA SER A 120 0.09 16.49 -17.71
C SER A 120 -1.01 16.08 -16.74
N LEU A 121 -2.20 16.62 -16.95
CA LEU A 121 -3.36 16.36 -16.13
C LEU A 121 -4.54 16.06 -17.02
N THR A 122 -5.29 15.01 -16.64
CA THR A 122 -6.50 14.59 -17.34
C THR A 122 -7.59 14.39 -16.30
N LEU A 123 -8.64 15.21 -16.39
CA LEU A 123 -9.84 15.10 -15.58
C LEU A 123 -10.91 14.40 -16.41
N ILE A 124 -11.51 13.35 -15.87
CA ILE A 124 -12.52 12.53 -16.55
C ILE A 124 -13.76 12.45 -15.67
N ASN A 125 -14.92 12.74 -16.22
CA ASN A 125 -16.21 12.43 -15.61
C ASN A 125 -17.13 11.73 -16.63
N ASP A 126 -18.37 11.41 -16.24
CA ASP A 126 -19.31 10.66 -17.08
C ASP A 126 -19.69 11.34 -18.40
N SER A 127 -19.40 12.65 -18.57
CA SER A 127 -19.87 13.46 -19.71
C SER A 127 -18.76 14.22 -20.44
N ALA A 128 -17.54 14.28 -19.88
CA ALA A 128 -16.49 15.16 -20.35
C ALA A 128 -15.08 14.65 -20.01
N THR A 129 -14.12 15.04 -20.85
CA THR A 129 -12.68 14.89 -20.56
C THR A 129 -12.00 16.25 -20.71
N ALA A 130 -11.30 16.69 -19.66
CA ALA A 130 -10.51 17.90 -19.67
C ALA A 130 -9.01 17.58 -19.56
N ILE A 131 -8.20 18.14 -20.46
CA ILE A 131 -6.76 17.90 -20.51
C ILE A 131 -6.03 19.21 -20.27
N GLY A 132 -4.97 19.17 -19.48
CA GLY A 132 -4.11 20.32 -19.25
C GLY A 132 -2.66 19.92 -19.04
N THR A 133 -1.80 20.92 -18.92
CA THR A 133 -0.41 20.73 -18.55
C THR A 133 0.04 21.91 -17.72
N VAL A 134 0.64 21.63 -16.58
CA VAL A 134 1.31 22.64 -15.74
C VAL A 134 2.79 22.36 -15.69
N ARG A 135 3.58 23.38 -15.40
CA ARG A 135 5.04 23.25 -15.35
C ARG A 135 5.51 23.41 -13.91
N LEU A 136 6.29 22.44 -13.42
CA LEU A 136 6.85 22.51 -12.08
C LEU A 136 7.75 23.75 -11.93
N PRO A 137 7.46 24.69 -11.01
CA PRO A 137 8.26 25.91 -10.85
C PRO A 137 9.60 25.63 -10.14
N LYS A 138 9.67 24.54 -9.37
CA LYS A 138 10.83 24.10 -8.60
C LYS A 138 10.96 22.58 -8.73
N SER A 139 12.16 22.08 -8.46
CA SER A 139 12.37 20.63 -8.39
C SER A 139 11.62 20.04 -7.21
N LEU A 140 11.12 18.81 -7.37
CA LEU A 140 10.49 18.03 -6.31
C LEU A 140 11.45 16.93 -5.86
N GLY A 141 12.02 17.08 -4.68
CA GLY A 141 12.85 16.07 -4.01
C GLY A 141 12.19 15.51 -2.76
N ARG A 142 12.86 14.55 -2.12
CA ARG A 142 12.32 13.86 -0.94
C ARG A 142 11.90 14.85 0.16
N GLY A 143 10.65 14.74 0.60
CA GLY A 143 10.02 15.60 1.60
C GLY A 143 9.33 16.83 1.03
N ASP A 144 9.53 17.14 -0.25
CA ASP A 144 8.82 18.24 -0.90
C ASP A 144 7.38 17.82 -1.26
N ILE A 145 6.49 18.81 -1.25
CA ILE A 145 5.07 18.66 -1.61
C ILE A 145 4.74 19.66 -2.73
N ALA A 146 4.27 19.15 -3.87
CA ALA A 146 3.67 19.98 -4.89
C ALA A 146 2.16 20.09 -4.68
N HIS A 147 1.63 21.29 -4.85
CA HIS A 147 0.22 21.63 -4.72
C HIS A 147 -0.29 22.06 -6.09
N LEU A 148 -1.21 21.29 -6.66
CA LEU A 148 -1.83 21.52 -7.95
C LEU A 148 -3.26 21.98 -7.75
N THR A 149 -3.61 23.11 -8.36
CA THR A 149 -4.96 23.66 -8.36
C THR A 149 -5.43 23.89 -9.79
N ILE A 150 -6.66 23.45 -10.09
CA ILE A 150 -7.31 23.70 -11.36
C ILE A 150 -8.20 24.91 -11.18
N SER A 151 -7.93 25.98 -11.92
CA SER A 151 -8.64 27.26 -11.82
C SER A 151 -9.80 27.35 -12.82
N ASP A 152 -9.71 26.65 -13.95
CA ASP A 152 -10.75 26.72 -14.99
C ASP A 152 -10.80 25.45 -15.87
N ILE A 153 -11.94 25.23 -16.52
CA ILE A 153 -12.15 24.23 -17.59
C ILE A 153 -12.78 24.95 -18.78
N GLU A 154 -11.96 25.21 -19.80
CA GLU A 154 -12.37 25.90 -21.03
C GLU A 154 -12.94 24.89 -22.03
N ASP A 155 -14.11 25.18 -22.63
CA ASP A 155 -14.61 24.42 -23.79
C ASP A 155 -13.75 24.76 -25.00
N THR A 156 -13.13 23.75 -25.61
CA THR A 156 -12.30 23.93 -26.80
C THR A 156 -12.99 23.51 -28.09
N ASP A 157 -13.85 22.49 -28.05
CA ASP A 157 -14.61 21.97 -29.20
C ASP A 157 -15.64 20.90 -28.74
N HIS A 158 -16.68 21.31 -28.00
CA HIS A 158 -17.93 20.60 -27.63
C HIS A 158 -17.85 19.21 -26.97
N LEU A 159 -16.69 18.59 -26.85
CA LEU A 159 -16.40 17.34 -26.14
C LEU A 159 -14.96 17.30 -25.59
N HIS A 160 -14.11 18.24 -26.01
CA HIS A 160 -12.76 18.40 -25.50
C HIS A 160 -12.69 19.66 -24.67
N TYR A 161 -12.30 19.50 -23.42
CA TYR A 161 -12.09 20.61 -22.52
C TYR A 161 -10.61 20.79 -22.23
N LYS A 162 -10.21 22.04 -21.99
CA LYS A 162 -8.86 22.38 -21.55
C LYS A 162 -8.89 22.75 -20.08
N ALA A 163 -8.21 21.97 -19.26
CA ALA A 163 -8.04 22.27 -17.85
C ALA A 163 -6.89 23.28 -17.68
N VAL A 164 -7.20 24.42 -17.06
CA VAL A 164 -6.23 25.45 -16.71
C VAL A 164 -5.95 25.36 -15.22
N GLY A 165 -4.68 25.36 -14.85
CA GLY A 165 -4.29 25.25 -13.46
C GLY A 165 -2.90 25.78 -13.18
N ASN A 166 -2.51 25.73 -11.92
CA ASN A 166 -1.21 26.15 -11.42
C ASN A 166 -0.65 25.10 -10.46
N ILE A 167 0.68 25.06 -10.36
CA ILE A 167 1.38 24.17 -9.42
C ILE A 167 2.40 24.96 -8.60
N THR A 168 2.34 24.82 -7.29
CA THR A 168 3.31 25.39 -6.33
C THR A 168 4.05 24.26 -5.63
N VAL A 169 5.23 24.56 -5.05
CA VAL A 169 6.03 23.58 -4.31
C VAL A 169 6.36 24.13 -2.92
N ASN A 170 6.07 23.32 -1.89
CA ASN A 170 6.22 23.61 -0.46
C ASN A 170 5.45 24.85 0.03
N HIS A 171 4.48 25.31 -0.76
CA HIS A 171 3.58 26.39 -0.42
C HIS A 171 2.19 25.96 -0.89
N PRO A 172 1.16 26.03 -0.04
CA PRO A 172 -0.20 25.74 -0.46
C PRO A 172 -0.61 26.67 -1.60
N ALA A 173 -1.55 26.23 -2.42
CA ALA A 173 -2.05 27.04 -3.52
C ALA A 173 -2.51 28.42 -3.04
N THR A 174 -2.17 29.44 -3.82
CA THR A 174 -2.66 30.81 -3.61
C THR A 174 -4.18 30.84 -3.56
N THR A 175 -4.75 31.76 -2.78
CA THR A 175 -6.17 31.93 -2.36
C THR A 175 -7.27 31.95 -3.45
N GLU A 176 -6.95 31.64 -4.70
CA GLU A 176 -7.95 31.47 -5.75
C GLU A 176 -8.69 30.15 -5.55
N PRO A 177 -10.03 30.16 -5.46
CA PRO A 177 -10.80 28.94 -5.28
C PRO A 177 -10.64 28.07 -6.53
N GLY A 178 -9.95 26.93 -6.38
CA GLY A 178 -9.93 25.91 -7.41
C GLY A 178 -11.33 25.40 -7.70
N ILE A 179 -11.57 24.94 -8.93
CA ILE A 179 -12.83 24.28 -9.28
C ILE A 179 -13.04 23.07 -8.37
N ASN A 180 -14.29 22.87 -7.96
CA ASN A 180 -14.65 21.67 -7.24
C ASN A 180 -14.58 20.47 -8.20
N HIS A 181 -13.66 19.55 -7.93
CA HIS A 181 -13.41 18.38 -8.77
C HIS A 181 -13.74 17.05 -8.09
N THR A 182 -14.57 17.04 -7.04
CA THR A 182 -14.95 15.80 -6.33
C THR A 182 -15.65 14.76 -7.22
N HIS A 183 -16.19 15.17 -8.37
CA HIS A 183 -16.85 14.31 -9.35
C HIS A 183 -15.97 13.94 -10.55
N TRP A 184 -14.67 14.22 -10.49
CA TRP A 184 -13.75 13.98 -11.60
C TRP A 184 -12.68 12.97 -11.18
N THR A 185 -12.52 11.91 -11.97
CA THR A 185 -11.33 11.06 -11.90
C THR A 185 -10.15 11.86 -12.44
N LEU A 186 -9.04 11.87 -11.70
CA LEU A 186 -7.80 12.52 -12.13
C LEU A 186 -6.78 11.47 -12.57
N SER A 187 -6.15 11.73 -13.70
CA SER A 187 -4.88 11.14 -14.10
C SER A 187 -3.80 12.22 -14.16
N LEU A 188 -2.68 11.97 -13.48
CA LEU A 188 -1.47 12.80 -13.52
C LEU A 188 -0.36 12.06 -14.24
N GLY A 189 0.08 12.60 -15.36
CA GLY A 189 1.22 12.10 -16.11
C GLY A 189 2.40 13.04 -15.98
N TYR A 190 3.61 12.49 -15.87
CA TYR A 190 4.83 13.28 -16.01
C TYR A 190 5.92 12.45 -16.68
N GLU A 191 6.70 13.13 -17.52
CA GLU A 191 7.75 12.52 -18.33
C GLU A 191 9.06 13.27 -18.11
N THR A 192 10.13 12.51 -17.90
CA THR A 192 11.50 13.02 -17.94
C THR A 192 12.30 12.26 -18.98
N LYS A 193 13.60 12.56 -19.06
CA LYS A 193 14.52 11.85 -19.96
C LYS A 193 14.62 10.34 -19.69
N HIS A 194 14.28 9.88 -18.48
CA HIS A 194 14.55 8.51 -18.03
C HIS A 194 13.31 7.70 -17.68
N TRP A 195 12.17 8.35 -17.44
CA TRP A 195 10.97 7.66 -17.02
C TRP A 195 9.72 8.43 -17.43
N LYS A 196 8.63 7.66 -17.52
CA LYS A 196 7.27 8.16 -17.59
C LYS A 196 6.48 7.52 -16.46
N ALA A 197 5.68 8.33 -15.78
CA ALA A 197 4.80 7.85 -14.74
C ALA A 197 3.42 8.46 -14.89
N ASP A 198 2.42 7.60 -14.71
CA ASP A 198 1.00 7.93 -14.74
C ASP A 198 0.37 7.51 -13.40
N LEU A 199 -0.28 8.46 -12.74
CA LEU A 199 -0.90 8.32 -11.43
C LEU A 199 -2.40 8.51 -11.57
N TRP A 200 -3.19 7.52 -11.17
CA TRP A 200 -4.64 7.57 -11.26
C TRP A 200 -5.25 7.73 -9.87
N VAL A 201 -6.12 8.73 -9.71
CA VAL A 201 -6.84 9.04 -8.47
C VAL A 201 -8.33 9.08 -8.78
N ASN A 202 -9.09 8.18 -8.17
CA ASN A 202 -10.54 8.20 -8.21
C ASN A 202 -11.09 8.74 -6.87
N PRO A 203 -11.65 9.97 -6.83
CA PRO A 203 -12.19 10.54 -5.60
C PRO A 203 -13.50 9.89 -5.18
N GLU A 204 -14.27 9.33 -6.12
CA GLU A 204 -15.40 8.47 -5.78
C GLU A 204 -14.83 7.08 -5.52
N GLY A 205 -14.85 6.65 -4.25
CA GLY A 205 -14.50 5.29 -3.84
C GLY A 205 -15.44 4.22 -4.41
N ARG A 206 -15.66 4.17 -5.73
CA ARG A 206 -16.23 3.03 -6.45
C ARG A 206 -15.18 1.92 -6.62
N ASN A 207 -14.45 1.65 -5.55
CA ASN A 207 -13.88 0.34 -5.28
C ASN A 207 -14.63 -0.19 -4.07
N HIS A 208 -15.19 -1.40 -4.22
CA HIS A 208 -15.70 -2.22 -3.13
C HIS A 208 -14.76 -2.13 -1.90
N ASP A 209 -15.33 -1.75 -0.75
CA ASP A 209 -14.76 -1.77 0.61
C ASP A 209 -13.62 -0.81 1.00
N SER A 210 -14.06 0.30 1.63
CA SER A 210 -13.63 0.85 2.94
C SER A 210 -12.25 1.54 3.13
N THR A 211 -12.35 2.77 3.68
CA THR A 211 -11.35 3.71 4.25
C THR A 211 -10.80 4.79 3.30
N ASN A 212 -11.06 6.06 3.68
CA ASN A 212 -10.83 7.32 2.94
C ASN A 212 -9.34 7.74 2.82
N ASP A 213 -8.45 6.79 2.54
CA ASP A 213 -7.11 7.05 2.04
C ASP A 213 -7.00 6.38 0.67
N THR A 214 -7.40 7.09 -0.40
CA THR A 214 -7.23 6.59 -1.77
C THR A 214 -5.72 6.55 -2.09
N LYS A 215 -5.04 5.45 -1.76
CA LYS A 215 -3.68 5.19 -2.24
C LYS A 215 -3.73 5.01 -3.75
N ALA A 216 -3.19 5.97 -4.48
CA ALA A 216 -2.99 5.85 -5.92
C ALA A 216 -1.96 4.74 -6.21
N THR A 217 -2.31 3.81 -7.10
CA THR A 217 -1.34 2.85 -7.65
C THR A 217 -0.44 3.60 -8.62
N THR A 218 0.84 3.72 -8.30
CA THR A 218 1.84 4.24 -9.24
C THR A 218 2.22 3.13 -10.21
N THR A 219 1.94 3.31 -11.50
CA THR A 219 2.55 2.49 -12.54
C THR A 219 3.72 3.29 -13.10
N THR A 220 4.94 2.87 -12.77
CA THR A 220 6.15 3.43 -13.37
C THR A 220 6.71 2.44 -14.38
N THR A 221 6.94 2.90 -15.61
CA THR A 221 7.63 2.12 -16.63
C THR A 221 8.97 2.81 -16.92
N ALA A 222 10.06 2.06 -16.84
CA ALA A 222 11.35 2.53 -17.35
C ALA A 222 11.25 2.73 -18.86
N ALA A 223 11.71 3.88 -19.36
CA ALA A 223 11.74 4.20 -20.79
C ALA A 223 12.76 3.35 -21.54
#